data_AF-A0AAW2J3Y7-F1
#
_entry.id   AF-A0AAW2J3Y7-F1
#
_cell.length_a   1.000
_cell.length_b   1.000
_cell.length_c   1.000
_cell.angle_alpha   90.00
_cell.angle_beta   90.00
_cell.angle_gamma   90.00
#
_symmetry.space_group_name_H-M   'P 1'
#
loop_
_entity.id
_entity.type
_entity.pdbx_description
1 polymer ?
#
loop_
_entity_poly.entity_id
_entity_poly.type
_entity_poly.pdbx_seq_one_letter_code
_entity_poly.pdbx_strand_id
1 'polypeptide(L)'
;MKIKFPVVRGVGEAQADMLQAHKCYVETIKREKKRILEEASSEENSIKRGKNPMPRPELKGEDLVAVQPVEELLTIELIPGDLDKITKIGSKMKEDVRKQVINCLQQNKDIFVWTPQDLEGIDPGVITHHLNLDPTVRLIKQTKRYIRPEKDKIIQGEVNKLLTAST
;
A
#
# COMPACT_ATOMS: atom_id res chain seq x y z
N MET A 1 -12.56 -12.82 -3.93
CA MET A 1 -12.32 -12.50 -5.36
C MET A 1 -12.35 -13.81 -6.15
N LYS A 2 -12.98 -13.87 -7.33
CA LYS A 2 -13.13 -15.10 -8.13
C LYS A 2 -12.35 -14.96 -9.43
N ILE A 3 -11.42 -15.88 -9.67
CA ILE A 3 -10.52 -15.88 -10.83
C ILE A 3 -10.84 -17.12 -11.68
N LYS A 4 -10.96 -16.94 -12.98
CA LYS A 4 -11.18 -18.02 -13.94
C LYS A 4 -9.89 -18.24 -14.74
N PHE A 5 -9.51 -19.49 -14.97
CA PHE A 5 -8.31 -19.84 -15.74
C PHE A 5 -8.56 -21.05 -16.65
N PRO A 6 -7.90 -21.13 -17.81
CA PRO A 6 -8.09 -22.25 -18.74
C PRO A 6 -7.51 -23.55 -18.18
N VAL A 7 -8.23 -24.66 -18.37
CA VAL A 7 -7.79 -26.03 -18.08
C VAL A 7 -8.08 -26.93 -19.29
N VAL A 8 -7.40 -28.09 -19.34
CA VAL A 8 -7.40 -29.03 -20.48
C VAL A 8 -8.82 -29.41 -20.96
N ARG A 9 -9.83 -29.34 -20.08
CA ARG A 9 -11.25 -29.50 -20.42
C ARG A 9 -12.13 -28.39 -19.84
N GLY A 10 -11.85 -27.14 -20.21
CA GLY A 10 -12.75 -26.01 -19.98
C GLY A 10 -12.13 -24.89 -19.14
N VAL A 11 -12.94 -24.29 -18.28
CA VAL A 11 -12.53 -23.15 -17.45
C VAL A 11 -12.62 -23.55 -15.98
N GLY A 12 -11.47 -23.52 -15.29
CA GLY A 12 -11.37 -23.70 -13.86
C GLY A 12 -11.65 -22.39 -13.14
N GLU A 13 -12.26 -22.47 -11.96
CA GLU A 13 -12.55 -21.30 -11.14
C GLU A 13 -11.85 -21.45 -9.79
N ALA A 14 -11.00 -20.49 -9.44
CA ALA A 14 -10.45 -20.34 -8.10
C ALA A 14 -11.15 -19.19 -7.40
N GLN A 15 -11.61 -19.43 -6.18
CA GLN A 15 -12.20 -18.40 -5.34
C GLN A 15 -11.30 -18.15 -4.14
N ALA A 16 -10.76 -16.93 -4.07
CA ALA A 16 -10.01 -16.48 -2.91
C ALA A 16 -10.99 -16.14 -1.78
N ASP A 17 -10.83 -16.81 -0.64
CA ASP A 17 -11.46 -16.45 0.63
C ASP A 17 -10.66 -15.31 1.27
N MET A 18 -11.21 -14.11 1.17
CA MET A 18 -10.59 -12.89 1.67
C MET A 18 -10.44 -12.88 3.19
N LEU A 19 -11.36 -13.53 3.92
CA LEU A 19 -11.33 -13.60 5.37
C LEU A 19 -10.22 -14.52 5.85
N GLN A 20 -10.05 -15.67 5.18
CA GLN A 20 -8.95 -16.58 5.48
C GLN A 20 -7.60 -15.96 5.13
N ALA A 21 -7.49 -15.31 3.97
CA ALA A 21 -6.27 -14.59 3.60
C ALA A 21 -5.89 -13.53 4.65
N HIS A 22 -6.88 -12.76 5.13
CA HIS A 22 -6.67 -11.75 6.17
C HIS A 22 -6.27 -12.39 7.52
N LYS A 23 -6.98 -13.45 7.95
CA LYS A 23 -6.63 -14.19 9.18
C LYS A 23 -5.20 -14.74 9.12
N CYS A 24 -4.82 -15.35 8.00
CA CYS A 24 -3.45 -15.82 7.79
C CYS A 24 -2.43 -14.69 7.89
N TYR A 25 -2.70 -13.53 7.27
CA TYR A 25 -1.83 -12.36 7.35
C TYR A 25 -1.66 -11.87 8.79
N VAL A 26 -2.76 -11.68 9.52
CA VAL A 26 -2.72 -11.24 10.93
C VAL A 26 -1.94 -12.21 11.80
N GLU A 27 -2.17 -13.52 11.65
CA GLU A 27 -1.45 -14.54 12.42
C GLU A 27 0.05 -14.60 12.08
N THR A 28 0.45 -14.36 10.82
CA THR A 28 1.87 -14.26 10.47
C THR A 28 2.54 -13.07 11.14
N ILE A 29 1.87 -11.91 11.19
CA ILE A 29 2.40 -10.72 11.87
C ILE A 29 2.52 -10.96 13.39
N LYS A 30 1.53 -11.60 14.02
CA LYS A 30 1.59 -11.96 15.45
C LYS A 30 2.75 -12.91 15.75
N ARG A 31 2.97 -13.93 14.91
CA ARG A 31 4.10 -14.87 15.05
C ARG A 31 5.42 -14.16 14.89
N GLU A 32 5.53 -13.27 13.92
CA GLU A 32 6.76 -12.51 13.68
C GLU A 32 7.07 -11.57 14.84
N LYS A 33 6.05 -10.88 15.37
CA LYS A 33 6.17 -10.05 16.59
C LYS A 33 6.66 -10.87 17.78
N LYS A 34 6.12 -12.09 17.96
CA LYS A 34 6.55 -13.01 19.02
C LYS A 34 8.00 -13.46 18.81
N ARG A 35 8.37 -13.87 17.59
CA ARG A 35 9.74 -14.26 17.24
C ARG A 35 10.75 -13.17 17.56
N ILE A 36 10.45 -11.93 17.17
CA ILE A 36 11.33 -10.78 17.42
C ILE A 36 11.45 -10.44 18.91
N LEU A 37 10.40 -10.65 19.71
CA LEU A 37 10.46 -10.50 21.18
C LEU A 37 11.33 -11.61 21.82
N GLU A 38 11.26 -12.84 21.30
CA GLU A 38 12.04 -13.99 21.76
C GLU A 38 13.52 -13.90 21.32
N GLU A 39 13.80 -13.43 20.11
CA GLU A 39 15.16 -13.21 19.58
C GLU A 39 15.90 -12.07 20.31
N ALA A 40 15.16 -11.10 20.88
CA ALA A 40 15.74 -10.07 21.75
C ALA A 40 16.13 -10.59 23.14
N SER A 41 15.78 -11.83 23.49
CA SER A 41 15.99 -12.41 24.83
C SER A 41 16.82 -13.71 24.86
N SER A 42 17.20 -14.28 23.72
CA SER A 42 18.07 -15.47 23.70
C SER A 42 18.64 -15.74 22.32
N GLU A 43 19.97 -15.85 22.24
CA GLU A 43 20.65 -16.67 21.24
C GLU A 43 20.17 -18.14 21.36
N GLU A 44 20.23 -18.85 20.23
CA GLU A 44 20.05 -20.29 20.03
C GLU A 44 18.62 -20.90 19.94
N ASN A 45 18.30 -21.23 18.68
CA ASN A 45 17.93 -22.55 18.17
C ASN A 45 16.49 -23.14 18.28
N SER A 46 16.12 -23.66 17.11
CA SER A 46 15.36 -24.87 16.79
C SER A 46 13.83 -24.82 16.64
N ILE A 47 13.43 -24.99 15.38
CA ILE A 47 12.09 -25.11 14.81
C ILE A 47 11.42 -26.42 15.26
N LYS A 48 10.15 -26.35 15.71
CA LYS A 48 9.22 -27.49 15.64
C LYS A 48 7.89 -27.10 15.01
N ARG A 49 7.62 -27.73 13.85
CA ARG A 49 6.34 -27.68 13.13
C ARG A 49 5.38 -28.71 13.75
N GLY A 50 4.21 -28.27 14.19
CA GLY A 50 3.07 -29.12 14.54
C GLY A 50 1.90 -28.85 13.61
N LYS A 51 1.46 -29.87 12.87
CA LYS A 51 0.20 -29.88 12.10
C LYS A 51 -0.95 -30.22 13.05
N ASN A 52 -2.11 -29.59 12.87
CA ASN A 52 -3.44 -30.22 12.93
C ASN A 52 -4.50 -29.26 12.33
N PRO A 53 -5.55 -29.79 11.68
CA PRO A 53 -6.59 -28.99 11.03
C PRO A 53 -7.61 -28.52 12.09
N MET A 54 -8.13 -27.30 11.94
CA MET A 54 -9.07 -26.71 12.91
C MET A 54 -10.36 -26.20 12.23
N PRO A 55 -11.48 -26.19 12.99
CA PRO A 55 -12.83 -25.98 12.48
C PRO A 55 -13.10 -24.52 12.11
N ARG A 56 -14.15 -24.31 11.31
CA ARG A 56 -14.67 -23.01 10.86
C ARG A 56 -15.00 -22.10 12.07
N PRO A 57 -14.30 -20.96 12.27
CA PRO A 57 -14.65 -20.00 13.30
C PRO A 57 -15.52 -18.88 12.73
N GLU A 58 -16.69 -18.69 13.33
CA GLU A 58 -17.54 -17.51 13.18
C GLU A 58 -16.78 -16.26 13.67
N LEU A 59 -16.69 -15.22 12.84
CA LEU A 59 -15.99 -13.98 13.19
C LEU A 59 -16.84 -13.15 14.15
N LYS A 60 -16.38 -12.98 15.39
CA LYS A 60 -16.83 -11.89 16.28
C LYS A 60 -15.97 -10.65 16.03
N GLY A 61 -16.57 -9.47 16.21
CA GLY A 61 -16.09 -8.15 15.77
C GLY A 61 -14.76 -7.63 16.35
N GLU A 62 -13.94 -8.48 16.96
CA GLU A 62 -12.60 -8.14 17.47
C GLU A 62 -11.48 -8.33 16.43
N ASP A 63 -11.78 -8.95 15.28
CA ASP A 63 -10.82 -9.30 14.22
C ASP A 63 -10.30 -8.10 13.37
N LEU A 64 -10.71 -6.86 13.67
CA LEU A 64 -10.23 -5.63 13.01
C LEU A 64 -9.07 -4.98 13.78
N VAL A 65 -8.21 -5.77 14.43
CA VAL A 65 -6.98 -5.23 15.05
C VAL A 65 -6.14 -4.60 13.95
N ALA A 66 -5.99 -3.27 14.00
CA ALA A 66 -5.05 -2.54 13.17
C ALA A 66 -3.67 -3.20 13.34
N VAL A 67 -3.18 -3.82 12.27
CA VAL A 67 -1.88 -4.49 12.26
C VAL A 67 -0.82 -3.43 12.50
N GLN A 68 -0.27 -3.40 13.71
CA GLN A 68 0.80 -2.48 14.04
C GLN A 68 2.12 -2.99 13.46
N PRO A 69 3.02 -2.08 13.04
CA PRO A 69 4.37 -2.44 12.63
C PRO A 69 5.02 -3.38 13.65
N VAL A 70 5.68 -4.41 13.15
CA VAL A 70 6.37 -5.42 13.99
C VAL A 70 7.51 -4.79 14.78
N GLU A 71 7.99 -3.64 14.32
CA GLU A 71 9.09 -2.89 14.86
C GLU A 71 8.68 -1.44 15.13
N GLU A 72 9.25 -0.86 16.19
CA GLU A 72 9.14 0.57 16.43
C GLU A 72 9.81 1.35 15.29
N LEU A 73 9.19 2.44 14.86
CA LEU A 73 9.71 3.27 13.77
C LEU A 73 10.28 4.57 14.34
N LEU A 74 11.44 4.97 13.86
CA LEU A 74 12.05 6.26 14.15
C LEU A 74 11.61 7.27 13.10
N THR A 75 11.07 8.39 13.55
CA THR A 75 10.78 9.55 12.69
C THR A 75 12.07 10.32 12.45
N ILE A 76 12.32 10.68 11.19
CA ILE A 76 13.47 11.49 10.76
C ILE A 76 13.00 12.65 9.89
N GLU A 77 13.73 13.76 9.93
CA GLU A 77 13.56 14.90 9.03
C GLU A 77 14.31 14.64 7.72
N LEU A 78 13.60 14.72 6.59
CA LEU A 78 14.21 14.64 5.26
C LEU A 78 14.78 15.99 4.80
N ILE A 79 14.23 17.09 5.31
CA ILE A 79 14.80 18.43 5.15
C ILE A 79 15.05 18.99 6.55
N PRO A 80 16.32 19.30 6.92
CA PRO A 80 16.62 19.85 8.23
C PRO A 80 15.81 21.12 8.52
N GLY A 81 15.05 21.11 9.61
CA GLY A 81 14.24 22.25 10.06
C GLY A 81 12.84 22.33 9.45
N ASP A 82 12.42 21.35 8.63
CA ASP A 82 11.07 21.27 8.07
C ASP A 82 10.32 20.04 8.65
N LEU A 83 9.44 20.32 9.61
CA LEU A 83 8.67 19.28 10.30
C LEU A 83 7.54 18.69 9.47
N ASP A 84 7.18 19.33 8.34
CA ASP A 84 6.18 18.80 7.41
C ASP A 84 6.80 17.75 6.47
N LYS A 85 8.13 17.68 6.39
CA LYS A 85 8.89 16.79 5.51
C LYS A 85 9.63 15.70 6.28
N ILE A 86 8.85 14.88 6.99
CA ILE A 86 9.35 13.76 7.79
C ILE A 86 9.05 12.40 7.16
N THR A 87 9.89 11.40 7.46
CA THR A 87 9.61 10.00 7.13
C THR A 87 9.94 9.08 8.30
N LYS A 88 9.56 7.81 8.20
CA LYS A 88 9.76 6.80 9.24
C LYS A 88 10.67 5.69 8.76
N ILE A 89 11.68 5.35 9.56
CA ILE A 89 12.61 4.25 9.30
C ILE A 89 12.57 3.23 10.44
N GLY A 90 13.02 1.99 10.21
CA GLY A 90 13.12 0.97 11.27
C GLY A 90 14.09 1.39 12.38
N SER A 91 13.72 1.17 13.63
CA SER A 91 14.56 1.44 14.81
C SER A 91 15.70 0.43 15.03
N LYS A 92 15.57 -0.81 14.56
CA LYS A 92 16.47 -1.95 14.79
C LYS A 92 17.61 -2.04 13.78
N MET A 93 18.00 -0.91 13.20
CA MET A 93 19.18 -0.83 12.34
C MET A 93 20.43 -0.51 13.16
N LYS A 94 21.57 -1.12 12.79
CA LYS A 94 22.90 -0.70 13.27
C LYS A 94 23.12 0.78 12.98
N GLU A 95 23.84 1.48 13.86
CA GLU A 95 24.00 2.92 13.79
C GLU A 95 24.61 3.39 12.46
N ASP A 96 25.62 2.68 11.96
CA ASP A 96 26.29 3.03 10.70
C ASP A 96 25.34 2.93 9.50
N VAL A 97 24.57 1.84 9.42
CA VAL A 97 23.57 1.62 8.37
C VAL A 97 22.46 2.67 8.48
N ARG A 98 22.02 2.97 9.69
CA ARG A 98 21.00 3.99 9.94
C ARG A 98 21.44 5.36 9.42
N LYS A 99 22.68 5.77 9.71
CA LYS A 99 23.26 7.03 9.20
C LYS A 99 23.32 7.04 7.67
N GLN A 100 23.73 5.94 7.05
CA GLN A 100 23.77 5.80 5.58
C GLN A 100 22.37 5.93 4.96
N VAL A 101 21.36 5.29 5.55
CA VAL A 101 19.96 5.36 5.09
C VAL A 101 19.43 6.78 5.22
N ILE A 102 19.62 7.43 6.39
CA ILE A 102 19.19 8.82 6.60
C ILE A 102 19.83 9.74 5.56
N ASN A 103 21.15 9.63 5.37
CA ASN A 103 21.87 10.47 4.42
C ASN A 103 21.39 10.22 2.97
N CYS A 104 21.16 8.97 2.58
CA CYS A 104 20.61 8.62 1.26
C CYS A 104 19.23 9.26 1.05
N LEU A 105 18.33 9.15 2.02
CA LEU A 105 16.98 9.72 1.92
C LEU A 105 17.01 11.25 1.86
N GLN A 106 17.88 11.90 2.64
CA GLN A 106 18.07 13.36 2.63
C GLN A 106 18.69 13.86 1.32
N GLN A 107 19.61 13.09 0.72
CA GLN A 107 20.21 13.41 -0.58
C GLN A 107 19.18 13.30 -1.73
N ASN A 108 18.20 12.40 -1.60
CA ASN A 108 17.15 12.15 -2.58
C ASN A 108 15.79 12.72 -2.14
N LYS A 109 15.80 13.85 -1.42
CA LYS A 109 14.59 14.49 -0.86
C LYS A 109 13.61 14.99 -1.93
N ASP A 110 14.09 15.18 -3.15
CA ASP A 110 13.37 15.60 -4.36
C ASP A 110 12.56 14.47 -5.00
N ILE A 111 12.88 13.20 -4.71
CA ILE A 111 12.09 12.04 -5.18
C ILE A 111 10.75 11.96 -4.43
N PHE A 112 10.64 12.59 -3.26
CA PHE A 112 9.41 12.61 -2.48
C PHE A 112 8.46 13.69 -2.96
N VAL A 113 7.19 13.32 -3.03
CA VAL A 113 6.09 14.21 -3.38
C VAL A 113 5.52 14.77 -2.09
N TRP A 114 5.75 16.06 -1.82
CA TRP A 114 5.28 16.73 -0.60
C TRP A 114 3.92 17.38 -0.80
N THR A 115 3.71 17.90 -2.00
CA THR A 115 2.51 18.57 -2.45
C THR A 115 2.03 17.96 -3.76
N PRO A 116 0.75 18.10 -4.12
CA PRO A 116 0.27 17.65 -5.43
C PRO A 116 1.03 18.26 -6.60
N GLN A 117 1.60 19.47 -6.44
CA GLN A 117 2.40 20.15 -7.45
C GLN A 117 3.75 19.47 -7.70
N ASP A 118 4.30 18.75 -6.71
CA ASP A 118 5.56 18.03 -6.87
C ASP A 118 5.39 16.74 -7.70
N LEU A 119 4.15 16.35 -8.03
CA LEU A 119 3.86 15.29 -9.01
C LEU A 119 4.06 15.83 -10.42
N GLU A 120 5.29 16.20 -10.77
CA GLU A 120 5.65 16.37 -12.17
C GLU A 120 5.52 14.99 -12.82
N GLY A 121 4.49 14.85 -13.66
CA GLY A 121 4.27 13.63 -14.42
C GLY A 121 5.48 13.29 -15.30
N ILE A 122 5.48 12.10 -15.88
CA ILE A 122 6.50 11.76 -16.86
C ILE A 122 6.32 12.67 -18.08
N ASP A 123 7.40 13.32 -18.53
CA ASP A 123 7.39 14.17 -19.71
C ASP A 123 6.74 13.43 -20.90
N PRO A 124 5.69 13.97 -21.52
CA PRO A 124 5.09 13.39 -22.72
C PRO A 124 6.08 13.16 -23.87
N GLY A 125 7.19 13.90 -23.93
CA GLY A 125 8.28 13.65 -24.87
C GLY A 125 9.05 12.35 -24.63
N VAL A 126 9.03 11.85 -23.38
CA VAL A 126 9.69 10.59 -22.98
C VAL A 126 8.80 9.40 -23.29
N ILE A 127 7.53 9.43 -22.86
CA ILE A 127 6.57 8.36 -23.16
C ILE A 127 5.14 8.90 -23.15
N THR A 128 4.42 8.64 -24.24
CA THR A 128 2.98 8.89 -24.35
C THR A 128 2.24 7.61 -24.69
N HIS A 129 1.09 7.41 -24.04
CA HIS A 129 0.13 6.42 -24.48
C HIS A 129 -0.80 7.06 -25.50
N HIS A 130 -0.77 6.56 -26.74
CA HIS A 130 -1.73 6.94 -27.76
C HIS A 130 -2.93 6.00 -27.72
N LEU A 131 -4.12 6.58 -27.53
CA LEU A 131 -5.36 5.85 -27.70
C LEU A 131 -5.73 5.86 -29.19
N ASN A 132 -5.58 4.73 -29.86
CA ASN A 132 -5.99 4.58 -31.26
C ASN A 132 -7.51 4.51 -31.34
N LEU A 133 -8.13 5.62 -31.75
CA LEU A 133 -9.56 5.72 -31.99
C LEU A 133 -9.83 5.53 -33.49
N ASP A 134 -10.83 4.73 -33.82
CA ASP A 134 -11.33 4.60 -35.18
C ASP A 134 -12.15 5.85 -35.55
N PRO A 135 -11.71 6.68 -36.52
CA PRO A 135 -12.40 7.91 -36.87
C PRO A 135 -13.77 7.68 -37.53
N THR A 136 -14.07 6.45 -37.95
CA THR A 136 -15.37 6.08 -38.53
C THR A 136 -16.43 5.82 -37.47
N VAL A 137 -16.02 5.60 -36.20
CA VAL A 137 -16.91 5.34 -35.09
C VAL A 137 -17.49 6.65 -34.56
N ARG A 138 -18.83 6.70 -34.44
CA ARG A 138 -19.53 7.86 -33.89
C ARG A 138 -19.18 8.08 -32.42
N LEU A 139 -18.73 9.28 -32.08
CA LEU A 139 -18.49 9.69 -30.69
C LEU A 139 -19.81 9.69 -29.89
N ILE A 140 -19.77 9.10 -28.69
CA ILE A 140 -20.92 9.03 -27.78
C ILE A 140 -20.63 9.88 -26.55
N LYS A 141 -21.39 10.95 -26.36
CA LYS A 141 -21.37 11.73 -25.11
C LYS A 141 -22.32 11.08 -24.11
N GLN A 142 -21.77 10.44 -23.09
CA GLN A 142 -22.57 9.90 -21.99
C GLN A 142 -23.12 11.04 -21.12
N THR A 143 -24.39 10.96 -20.74
CA THR A 143 -25.02 11.92 -19.82
C THR A 143 -24.47 11.75 -18.40
N LYS A 144 -24.17 12.85 -17.72
CA LYS A 144 -23.74 12.84 -16.31
C LYS A 144 -24.87 12.22 -15.48
N ARG A 145 -24.54 11.22 -14.67
CA ARG A 145 -25.51 10.65 -13.70
C ARG A 145 -25.79 11.68 -12.61
N TYR A 146 -27.00 11.67 -12.06
CA TYR A 146 -27.33 12.52 -10.92
C TYR A 146 -26.42 12.18 -9.72
N ILE A 147 -25.73 13.19 -9.20
CA ILE A 147 -24.89 13.10 -8.01
C ILE A 147 -25.56 13.95 -6.94
N ARG A 148 -25.71 13.40 -5.74
CA ARG A 148 -26.28 14.14 -4.60
C ARG A 148 -25.40 15.37 -4.28
N PRO A 149 -25.98 16.51 -3.87
CA PRO A 149 -25.22 17.75 -3.63
C PRO A 149 -24.05 17.59 -2.64
N GLU A 150 -24.20 16.77 -1.61
CA GLU A 150 -23.14 16.46 -0.64
C GLU A 150 -21.91 15.84 -1.31
N LYS A 151 -22.13 14.88 -2.23
CA LYS A 151 -21.05 14.23 -2.97
C LYS A 151 -20.47 15.12 -4.05
N ASP A 152 -21.31 15.93 -4.70
CA ASP A 152 -20.85 16.85 -5.74
C ASP A 152 -19.87 17.89 -5.15
N LYS A 153 -20.12 18.41 -3.94
CA LYS A 153 -19.18 19.28 -3.23
C LYS A 153 -17.81 18.62 -2.99
N ILE A 154 -17.79 17.35 -2.58
CA ILE A 154 -16.55 16.59 -2.38
C ILE A 154 -15.81 16.42 -3.70
N ILE A 155 -16.53 16.03 -4.76
CA ILE A 155 -15.96 15.86 -6.10
C ILE A 155 -15.36 17.17 -6.62
N GLN A 156 -16.07 18.29 -6.47
CA GLN A 156 -15.55 19.60 -6.88
C GLN A 156 -14.28 19.97 -6.11
N GLY A 157 -14.25 19.73 -4.79
CA GLY A 157 -13.04 19.93 -3.99
C GLY A 157 -11.86 19.10 -4.51
N GLU A 158 -12.08 17.84 -4.84
CA GLU A 158 -11.03 16.96 -5.35
C GLU A 158 -10.59 17.34 -6.78
N VAL A 159 -11.53 17.66 -7.67
CA VAL A 159 -11.24 18.15 -9.02
C VAL A 159 -10.39 19.42 -8.98
N ASN A 160 -10.70 20.36 -8.09
CA ASN A 160 -9.90 21.58 -7.94
C ASN A 160 -8.47 21.26 -7.49
N LYS A 161 -8.27 20.32 -6.55
CA LYS A 161 -6.91 19.88 -6.16
C LYS A 161 -6.14 19.28 -7.35
N LEU A 162 -6.80 18.46 -8.16
CA LEU A 162 -6.17 17.86 -9.34
C LEU A 162 -5.81 18.91 -10.39
N LEU A 163 -6.68 19.91 -10.60
CA LEU A 163 -6.40 21.02 -11.52
C LEU A 163 -5.21 21.85 -11.05
N THR A 164 -5.09 22.12 -9.75
CA THR A 164 -3.93 22.84 -9.19
C THR A 164 -2.63 22.05 -9.24
N ALA A 165 -2.70 20.71 -9.38
CA ALA A 165 -1.53 19.84 -9.51
C ALA A 165 -1.03 19.69 -10.96
N SER A 166 -1.89 20.02 -11.94
CA SER A 166 -1.64 19.80 -13.37
C SER A 166 -1.13 21.07 -14.10
N THR A 167 -0.78 22.13 -13.36
CA THR A 167 -0.30 23.40 -13.93
C THR A 167 1.21 23.46 -13.84
#